data_AF-A0A927MK05-F1
#
_entry.id   AF-A0A927MK05-F1
#
_cell.length_a   1.000
_cell.length_b   1.000
_cell.length_c   1.000
_cell.angle_alpha   90.00
_cell.angle_beta   90.00
_cell.angle_gamma   90.00
#
_symmetry.space_group_name_H-M   'P 1'
#
loop_
_entity.id
_entity.type
_entity.pdbx_description
1 polymer ?
#
loop_
_entity_poly.entity_id
_entity_poly.type
_entity_poly.pdbx_seq_one_letter_code
_entity_poly.pdbx_strand_id
1 'polypeptide(L)' 'MDFVAIDFETANSLRSSVCSVGIVQVKNGKIIKEIQSLINPLSEFHYYNTKIHLIA' A
#
# COMPACT_ATOMS: atom_id res chain seq x y z
N MET A 1 19.75 -8.46 9.82
CA MET A 1 19.07 -7.20 10.14
C MET A 1 17.58 -7.50 10.19
N ASP A 2 16.91 -7.01 11.22
CA ASP A 2 15.46 -7.13 11.35
C ASP A 2 14.84 -5.80 10.90
N PHE A 3 13.81 -5.85 10.06
CA PHE A 3 13.19 -4.65 9.51
C PHE A 3 11.71 -4.86 9.15
N VAL A 4 11.04 -3.75 8.89
CA VAL A 4 9.68 -3.73 8.36
C VAL A 4 9.71 -2.99 7.03
N ALA A 5 9.23 -3.63 5.97
CA ALA A 5 8.96 -2.99 4.69
C ALA A 5 7.50 -2.54 4.66
N ILE A 6 7.27 -1.31 4.21
CA ILE A 6 5.93 -0.71 4.08
C ILE A 6 5.82 -0.17 2.66
N ASP A 7 4.70 -0.47 2.03
CA ASP A 7 4.37 -0.02 0.68
C ASP A 7 2.95 0.54 0.65
N PHE A 8 2.74 1.64 -0.08
CA PHE A 8 1.48 2.36 -0.15
C PHE A 8 1.07 2.60 -1.59
N GLU A 9 -0.20 2.35 -1.88
CA GLU A 9 -0.82 2.72 -3.15
C GLU A 9 -1.75 3.91 -2.96
N THR A 10 -1.89 4.71 -4.01
CA THR A 10 -2.66 5.96 -3.97
C THR A 10 -3.78 5.97 -5.01
N ALA A 11 -4.96 6.47 -4.63
CA ALA A 11 -6.09 6.61 -5.53
C ALA A 11 -5.89 7.72 -6.58
N ASN A 12 -5.12 8.77 -6.25
CA ASN A 12 -4.79 9.87 -7.15
C ASN A 12 -3.41 10.46 -6.80
N SER A 13 -3.05 11.64 -7.35
CA SER A 13 -1.73 12.26 -7.14
C SER A 13 -1.52 12.84 -5.74
N LEU A 14 -2.55 12.87 -4.89
CA LEU A 14 -2.46 13.35 -3.52
C LEU A 14 -1.85 12.27 -2.62
N ARG A 15 -0.81 12.62 -1.87
CA ARG A 15 -0.19 11.68 -0.91
C ARG A 15 -1.15 11.23 0.21
N SER A 16 -2.22 11.99 0.44
CA SER A 16 -3.27 11.66 1.41
C SER A 16 -4.29 10.65 0.89
N SER A 17 -4.34 10.36 -0.42
CA SER A 17 -5.34 9.46 -1.02
C SER A 17 -4.93 8.00 -0.96
N VAL A 18 -4.32 7.54 0.14
CA VAL A 18 -3.88 6.16 0.27
C VAL A 18 -5.08 5.22 0.15
N CYS A 19 -5.02 4.26 -0.76
CA CYS A 19 -6.09 3.28 -1.01
C CYS A 19 -5.72 1.85 -0.61
N SER A 20 -4.42 1.56 -0.40
CA SER A 20 -3.94 0.27 0.08
C SER A 20 -2.61 0.43 0.81
N VAL A 21 -2.36 -0.46 1.76
CA VAL A 21 -1.07 -0.60 2.45
C VAL A 21 -0.66 -2.08 2.52
N GLY A 22 0.60 -2.34 2.19
CA GLY A 22 1.30 -3.60 2.42
C GLY A 22 2.35 -3.44 3.51
N ILE A 23 2.41 -4.37 4.45
CA ILE A 23 3.41 -4.39 5.53
C ILE A 23 4.03 -5.78 5.63
N VAL A 24 5.36 -5.86 5.53
CA VAL A 24 6.11 -7.10 5.65
C VAL A 24 7.13 -6.97 6.77
N GLN A 25 7.09 -7.87 7.75
CA GLN A 25 8.08 -7.94 8.82
C GLN A 25 9.10 -9.04 8.53
N VAL A 26 10.38 -8.67 8.54
CA VAL A 26 11.52 -9.57 8.31
C VAL A 26 12.35 -9.68 9.58
N LYS A 27 12.59 -10.93 10.02
CA LYS A 27 13.43 -11.25 11.17
C LYS A 27 14.42 -12.35 10.80
N ASN A 28 15.70 -12.15 11.11
CA ASN A 28 16.78 -13.08 10.76
C ASN A 28 16.78 -13.49 9.27
N GLY A 29 16.47 -12.54 8.38
CA GLY A 29 16.39 -12.76 6.93
C GLY A 29 15.17 -13.57 6.47
N LYS A 30 14.20 -13.83 7.34
CA LYS A 30 12.95 -14.54 7.01
C LYS A 30 11.75 -13.61 7.19
N ILE A 31 10.78 -13.70 6.28
CA ILE A 31 9.48 -13.06 6.46
C ILE A 31 8.74 -13.79 7.58
N ILE A 32 8.30 -13.05 8.59
CA ILE A 32 7.57 -13.59 9.73
C ILE A 32 6.12 -13.10 9.80
N LYS A 33 5.79 -12.04 9.07
CA LYS A 33 4.43 -11.49 9.01
C LYS A 33 4.23 -10.69 7.73
N GLU A 34 3.04 -10.85 7.15
CA GLU A 34 2.56 -10.09 6.01
C GLU A 34 1.16 -9.57 6.35
N ILE A 35 0.92 -8.28 6.09
CA ILE A 35 -0.40 -7.64 6.22
C ILE A 35 -0.67 -6.89 4.93
N GLN A 36 -1.88 -7.06 4.40
CA GLN A 36 -2.42 -6.23 3.33
C GLN A 36 -3.78 -5.72 3.76
N SER A 37 -4.03 -4.43 3.55
CA SER A 37 -5.29 -3.81 3.89
C SER A 37 -5.69 -2.77 2.85
N LEU A 38 -6.96 -2.78 2.46
CA LEU A 38 -7.57 -1.73 1.65
C LEU A 38 -8.07 -0.62 2.56
N ILE A 39 -7.91 0.62 2.10
CA ILE A 39 -8.29 1.84 2.82
C ILE A 39 -9.23 2.61 1.90
N ASN A 40 -10.36 3.08 2.43
CA ASN A 40 -11.17 4.04 1.69
C ASN A 40 -10.45 5.40 1.71
N PRO A 41 -9.96 5.92 0.56
CA PRO A 41 -9.17 7.13 0.52
C PRO A 41 -9.99 8.41 0.80
N LEU A 42 -11.32 8.30 0.88
CA LEU A 42 -12.25 9.45 0.99
C LEU A 42 -12.02 10.50 -0.11
N SER A 43 -11.58 10.03 -1.28
CA SER A 43 -11.31 10.83 -2.48
C SER A 43 -11.55 10.03 -3.75
N GLU A 44 -11.65 10.68 -4.89
CA GLU A 44 -11.86 10.02 -6.18
C GLU A 44 -10.62 9.24 -6.66
N PHE A 45 -10.88 8.18 -7.43
CA PHE A 45 -9.85 7.40 -8.12
C PHE A 45 -9.54 7.99 -9.49
N HIS A 46 -8.27 8.31 -9.70
CA HIS A 46 -7.78 8.82 -10.97
C HIS A 46 -7.41 7.67 -11.90
N TYR A 47 -7.81 7.76 -13.18
CA TYR A 47 -7.62 6.71 -14.18
C TYR A 47 -6.20 6.12 -14.23
N TYR A 48 -5.17 6.98 -14.21
CA TYR A 48 -3.79 6.52 -14.29
C TYR A 48 -3.34 5.76 -13.03
N ASN A 49 -3.77 6.20 -11.85
CA ASN A 49 -3.48 5.52 -10.59
C ASN A 49 -4.16 4.14 -10.58
N THR A 50 -5.46 4.08 -10.91
CA THR A 50 -6.17 2.80 -11.04
C THR A 50 -5.52 1.88 -12.07
N LYS A 51 -5.02 2.41 -13.19
CA LYS A 51 -4.31 1.61 -14.20
C LYS A 51 -2.98 1.03 -13.68
N ILE A 52 -2.26 1.77 -12.85
CA ILE A 52 -0.98 1.32 -12.26
C ILE A 52 -1.22 0.33 -11.13
N HIS A 53 -2.14 0.66 -10.21
CA HIS A 53 -2.31 -0.04 -8.94
C HIS A 53 -3.43 -1.10 -8.98
N LEU A 54 -4.30 -1.06 -10.00
CA LEU A 54 -5.45 -1.96 -10.18
C LEU A 54 -6.49 -1.89 -9.03
N ILE A 55 -6.64 -0.71 -8.42
CA ILE A 55 -7.57 -0.43 -7.32
C ILE A 55 -8.45 0.78 -7.69
N ALA A 56 -9.76 0.68 -7.39
CA ALA A 56 -10.80 1.68 -7.66
C ALA A 56 -11.91 1.65 -6.61
#